data_AF-A0A6J1LMZ5-F1
#
_entry.id   AF-A0A6J1LMZ5-F1
#
_cell.length_a   1.000
_cell.length_b   1.000
_cell.length_c   1.000
_cell.angle_alpha   90.00
_cell.angle_beta   90.00
_cell.angle_gamma   90.00
#
_symmetry.space_group_name_H-M   'P 1'
#
loop_
_entity.id
_entity.type
_entity.pdbx_description
1 polymer ?
#
loop_
_entity_poly.entity_id
_entity_poly.type
_entity_poly.pdbx_seq_one_letter_code
_entity_poly.pdbx_strand_id
1 'polypeptide(L)'
;MWQARRTWRHKLARFNLWATLYGSWALGLFPFVYVRSSNRLRRSKWLIGYGIVMNLGLVLISFRYHEDTEVSDMVEIYQRNALAKQITQIQVYLILTTIFVTLFRNWWVSEELGNILNTLLQLYEHRLQVDRESLDCSSFDKYVIYKSLSIWLELISLLCLKLGFNTPISYKLFLVLAAFMAIQLSILLLGMHFNLAVLFIYRSIWLINRELVMLAKQKQRQFRRIHDLHGTYSRLLALSTRLSSIYSYQMILFMLCLLSVNVLSPFYMIVYSISLKKTLTFLLILNFGQGLAINILDFWINIAVCELTERAADTTSTTLRLFNNTANDEVWLDRSINNFALFCAHRRLRFTHCGLLRINNAMGFRMIVTSVLYILYLVQFDFMNL
;
A
#
# COMPACT_ATOMS: atom_id res chain seq x y z
N MET A 1 2.40 26.00 -13.42
CA MET A 1 2.90 24.75 -14.04
C MET A 1 1.78 23.72 -13.93
N TRP A 2 1.31 23.14 -15.05
CA TRP A 2 0.21 22.14 -15.18
C TRP A 2 -1.21 22.67 -15.42
N GLN A 3 -1.50 23.00 -16.68
CA GLN A 3 -2.83 23.13 -17.27
C GLN A 3 -2.95 22.16 -18.46
N ALA A 4 -3.53 20.99 -18.22
CA ALA A 4 -4.24 20.20 -19.22
C ALA A 4 -5.56 19.77 -18.56
N ARG A 5 -6.66 19.79 -19.32
CA ARG A 5 -8.07 19.80 -18.86
C ARG A 5 -8.32 18.94 -17.62
N ARG A 6 -8.54 19.60 -16.47
CA ARG A 6 -8.66 18.95 -15.15
C ARG A 6 -10.04 18.33 -14.97
N THR A 7 -10.16 17.04 -15.24
CA THR A 7 -11.28 16.25 -14.72
C THR A 7 -11.28 16.32 -13.18
N TRP A 8 -12.47 16.27 -12.55
CA TRP A 8 -12.60 16.30 -11.09
C TRP A 8 -11.78 15.19 -10.40
N ARG A 9 -11.69 14.03 -11.04
CA ARG A 9 -10.88 12.88 -10.62
C ARG A 9 -9.41 13.24 -10.43
N HIS A 10 -8.80 13.94 -11.39
CA HIS A 10 -7.39 14.31 -11.29
C HIS A 10 -7.13 15.32 -10.15
N LYS A 11 -8.08 16.24 -9.90
CA LYS A 11 -8.01 17.15 -8.74
C LYS A 11 -8.07 16.36 -7.43
N LEU A 12 -8.94 15.37 -7.34
CA LEU A 12 -9.13 14.54 -6.15
C LEU A 12 -7.91 13.63 -5.88
N ALA A 13 -7.37 12.99 -6.93
CA ALA A 13 -6.13 12.24 -6.83
C ALA A 13 -4.96 13.12 -6.35
N ARG A 14 -4.84 14.34 -6.89
CA ARG A 14 -3.81 15.30 -6.45
C ARG A 14 -3.99 15.72 -4.99
N PHE A 15 -5.23 16.00 -4.56
CA PHE A 15 -5.52 16.30 -3.17
C PHE A 15 -5.08 15.15 -2.25
N ASN A 16 -5.42 13.91 -2.60
CA ASN A 16 -5.02 12.72 -1.84
C ASN A 16 -3.50 12.54 -1.77
N LEU A 17 -2.76 12.82 -2.86
CA LEU A 17 -1.30 12.79 -2.85
C LEU A 17 -0.71 13.82 -1.88
N TRP A 18 -1.25 15.04 -1.86
CA TRP A 18 -0.83 16.06 -0.90
C TRP A 18 -1.19 15.67 0.53
N ALA A 19 -2.41 15.20 0.77
CA ALA A 19 -2.85 14.73 2.08
C ALA A 19 -1.95 13.59 2.60
N THR A 20 -1.57 12.65 1.73
CA THR A 20 -0.62 11.57 2.05
C THR A 20 0.74 12.15 2.42
N LEU A 21 1.29 13.07 1.62
CA LEU A 21 2.60 13.68 1.90
C LEU A 21 2.61 14.42 3.25
N TYR A 22 1.62 15.29 3.48
CA TYR A 22 1.53 16.06 4.72
C TYR A 22 1.23 15.17 5.93
N GLY A 23 0.35 14.17 5.78
CA GLY A 23 0.08 13.19 6.83
C GLY A 23 1.33 12.41 7.22
N SER A 24 2.12 11.98 6.24
CA SER A 24 3.37 11.26 6.48
C SER A 24 4.48 12.13 7.04
N TRP A 25 4.50 13.43 6.75
CA TRP A 25 5.37 14.38 7.43
C TRP A 25 4.92 14.62 8.87
N ALA A 26 3.63 14.81 9.08
CA ALA A 26 3.04 15.00 10.40
C ALA A 26 3.29 13.80 11.31
N LEU A 27 3.31 12.57 10.79
CA LEU A 27 3.62 11.34 11.54
C LEU A 27 5.11 10.95 11.51
N GLY A 28 5.95 11.75 10.84
CA GLY A 28 7.39 11.51 10.71
C GLY A 28 7.77 10.21 9.97
N LEU A 29 6.89 9.70 9.11
CA LEU A 29 7.11 8.48 8.32
C LEU A 29 7.90 8.75 7.04
N PHE A 30 7.84 9.98 6.51
CA PHE A 30 8.50 10.34 5.26
C PHE A 30 9.66 11.32 5.51
N PRO A 31 10.91 10.84 5.63
CA PRO A 31 12.05 11.64 6.08
C PRO A 31 12.71 12.47 4.96
N PHE A 32 11.94 12.88 3.94
CA PHE A 32 12.47 13.56 2.76
C PHE A 32 11.83 14.93 2.57
N VAL A 33 12.67 15.89 2.20
CA VAL A 33 12.27 17.24 1.78
C VAL A 33 12.70 17.44 0.34
N TYR A 34 11.79 18.00 -0.46
CA TYR A 34 12.09 18.31 -1.86
C TYR A 34 12.90 19.60 -1.96
N VAL A 35 14.08 19.52 -2.58
CA VAL A 35 14.96 20.67 -2.83
C VAL A 35 14.79 21.12 -4.28
N ARG A 36 14.11 22.26 -4.47
CA ARG A 36 13.78 22.81 -5.78
C ARG A 36 15.01 23.22 -6.60
N SER A 37 16.11 23.62 -5.97
CA SER A 37 17.34 24.01 -6.68
C SER A 37 18.03 22.83 -7.37
N SER A 38 17.89 21.61 -6.83
CA SER A 38 18.54 20.42 -7.35
C SER A 38 17.58 19.42 -7.99
N ASN A 39 16.26 19.71 -8.04
CA ASN A 39 15.18 18.79 -8.41
C ASN A 39 15.34 17.39 -7.78
N ARG A 40 15.71 17.34 -6.49
CA ARG A 40 15.99 16.11 -5.76
C ARG A 40 15.40 16.15 -4.36
N LEU A 41 14.95 14.99 -3.90
CA LEU A 41 14.60 14.70 -2.51
C LEU A 41 15.89 14.56 -1.71
N ARG A 42 15.99 15.35 -0.63
CA ARG A 42 17.07 15.29 0.34
C ARG A 42 16.56 14.71 1.65
N ARG A 43 17.34 13.81 2.23
CA ARG A 43 17.09 13.25 3.56
C ARG A 43 17.20 14.36 4.62
N SER A 44 16.18 14.48 5.47
CA SER A 44 16.20 15.39 6.63
C SER A 44 16.43 14.61 7.91
N LYS A 45 17.53 14.88 8.61
CA LYS A 45 17.83 14.27 9.93
C LYS A 45 16.81 14.71 10.99
N TRP A 46 16.32 15.94 10.90
CA TRP A 46 15.31 16.48 11.80
C TRP A 46 13.98 15.74 11.71
N LEU A 47 13.50 15.44 10.49
CA LEU A 47 12.26 14.69 10.30
C LEU A 47 12.36 13.25 10.83
N ILE A 48 13.53 12.64 10.73
CA ILE A 48 13.78 11.30 11.30
C ILE A 48 13.72 11.34 12.82
N GLY A 49 14.46 12.27 13.45
CA GLY A 49 14.46 12.41 14.91
C GLY A 49 13.06 12.71 15.44
N TYR A 50 12.36 13.64 14.78
CA TYR A 50 10.96 13.96 15.06
C TYR A 50 10.05 12.72 14.97
N GLY A 51 10.14 11.94 13.88
CA GLY A 51 9.33 10.74 13.70
C GLY A 51 9.55 9.69 14.77
N ILE A 52 10.81 9.47 15.19
CA ILE A 52 11.13 8.54 16.28
C ILE A 52 10.49 9.02 17.60
N VAL A 53 10.73 10.28 17.97
CA VAL A 53 10.20 10.86 19.22
C VAL A 53 8.67 10.84 19.23
N MET A 54 8.04 11.22 18.13
CA MET A 54 6.59 11.26 18.02
C MET A 54 5.97 9.87 18.12
N ASN A 55 6.44 8.89 17.34
CA ASN A 55 5.87 7.54 17.37
C ASN A 55 6.10 6.83 18.71
N LEU A 56 7.26 7.04 19.35
CA LEU A 56 7.50 6.57 20.72
C LEU A 56 6.54 7.23 21.71
N GLY A 57 6.32 8.55 21.58
CA GLY A 57 5.35 9.27 22.40
C GLY A 57 3.93 8.73 22.24
N LEU A 58 3.48 8.45 21.01
CA LEU A 58 2.17 7.86 20.74
C LEU A 58 2.02 6.48 21.41
N VAL A 59 3.03 5.62 21.29
CA VAL A 59 3.05 4.30 21.94
C VAL A 59 3.00 4.43 23.47
N LEU A 60 3.79 5.33 24.06
CA LEU A 60 3.80 5.57 25.51
C LEU A 60 2.45 6.08 26.02
N ILE A 61 1.80 7.00 25.29
CA ILE A 61 0.47 7.50 25.63
C ILE A 61 -0.55 6.35 25.57
N SER A 62 -0.51 5.54 24.50
CA SER A 62 -1.40 4.39 24.35
C SER A 62 -1.23 3.38 25.48
N PHE A 63 -0.01 3.07 25.90
CA PHE A 63 0.24 2.15 27.02
C PHE A 63 -0.20 2.73 28.36
N ARG A 64 0.15 4.00 28.65
CA ARG A 64 -0.08 4.59 29.98
C ARG A 64 -1.54 4.75 30.35
N TYR A 65 -2.40 4.93 29.36
CA TYR A 65 -3.84 5.12 29.56
C TYR A 65 -4.67 3.92 29.06
N HIS A 66 -4.01 2.80 28.75
CA HIS A 66 -4.70 1.60 28.23
C HIS A 66 -5.71 1.06 29.25
N GLU A 67 -5.26 0.80 30.48
CA GLU A 67 -6.08 0.24 31.56
C GLU A 67 -7.24 1.15 31.95
N ASP A 68 -7.04 2.47 31.87
CA ASP A 68 -8.05 3.49 32.19
C ASP A 68 -9.18 3.58 31.16
N THR A 69 -9.03 2.96 29.99
CA THR A 69 -9.93 3.14 28.83
C THR A 69 -10.44 1.82 28.23
N GLU A 70 -10.13 0.68 28.84
CA GLU A 70 -10.68 -0.61 28.44
C GLU A 70 -12.20 -0.63 28.61
N VAL A 71 -12.90 -1.07 27.55
CA VAL A 71 -14.36 -1.19 27.52
C VAL A 71 -14.76 -2.34 28.44
N SER A 72 -15.71 -2.11 29.34
CA SER A 72 -16.22 -3.12 30.29
C SER A 72 -16.61 -4.44 29.61
N ASP A 73 -17.22 -4.39 28.43
CA ASP A 73 -17.62 -5.58 27.66
C ASP A 73 -16.43 -6.36 27.10
N MET A 74 -15.34 -5.69 26.73
CA MET A 74 -14.10 -6.36 26.29
C MET A 74 -13.39 -7.02 27.45
N VAL A 75 -13.43 -6.41 28.64
CA VAL A 75 -12.92 -7.02 29.87
C VAL A 75 -13.72 -8.28 30.21
N GLU A 76 -15.05 -8.27 30.05
CA GLU A 76 -15.91 -9.46 30.23
C GLU A 76 -15.57 -10.58 29.22
N ILE A 77 -15.30 -10.23 27.95
CA ILE A 77 -14.82 -11.17 26.92
C ILE A 77 -13.46 -11.79 27.33
N TYR A 78 -12.50 -10.97 27.78
CA TYR A 78 -11.16 -11.43 28.13
C TYR A 78 -11.11 -12.26 29.42
N GLN A 79 -12.02 -12.01 30.35
CA GLN A 79 -12.13 -12.80 31.57
C GLN A 79 -12.71 -14.19 31.31
N ARG A 80 -13.68 -14.32 30.40
CA ARG A 80 -14.28 -15.62 30.06
C ARG A 80 -13.46 -16.41 29.04
N ASN A 81 -12.76 -15.75 28.12
CA ASN A 81 -12.02 -16.40 27.06
C ASN A 81 -10.53 -16.03 27.10
N ALA A 82 -9.73 -16.88 27.77
CA ALA A 82 -8.28 -16.69 27.87
C ALA A 82 -7.58 -16.71 26.51
N LEU A 83 -8.12 -17.44 25.54
CA LEU A 83 -7.60 -17.47 24.17
C LEU A 83 -7.82 -16.14 23.46
N ALA A 84 -9.00 -15.52 23.61
CA ALA A 84 -9.28 -14.19 23.07
C ALA A 84 -8.26 -13.15 23.57
N LYS A 85 -7.89 -13.21 24.85
CA LYS A 85 -6.87 -12.34 25.46
C LYS A 85 -5.47 -12.57 24.89
N GLN A 86 -5.03 -13.82 24.78
CA GLN A 86 -3.72 -14.17 24.20
C GLN A 86 -3.62 -13.70 22.75
N ILE A 87 -4.69 -13.87 21.98
CA ILE A 87 -4.74 -13.46 20.58
C ILE A 87 -4.69 -11.93 20.44
N THR A 88 -5.40 -11.18 21.29
CA THR A 88 -5.28 -9.71 21.33
C THR A 88 -3.84 -9.29 21.64
N GLN A 89 -3.18 -9.93 22.60
CA GLN A 89 -1.79 -9.63 22.94
C GLN A 89 -0.86 -9.87 21.74
N ILE A 90 -1.01 -10.99 21.03
CA ILE A 90 -0.26 -11.28 19.80
C ILE A 90 -0.48 -10.18 18.76
N GLN A 91 -1.73 -9.73 18.57
CA GLN A 91 -2.04 -8.64 17.63
C GLN A 91 -1.37 -7.32 18.03
N VAL A 92 -1.36 -6.97 19.32
CA VAL A 92 -0.67 -5.77 19.82
C VAL A 92 0.83 -5.88 19.58
N TYR A 93 1.45 -7.01 19.87
CA TYR A 93 2.87 -7.23 19.59
C TYR A 93 3.19 -7.16 18.10
N LEU A 94 2.30 -7.69 17.26
CA LEU A 94 2.44 -7.60 15.81
C LEU A 94 2.43 -6.13 15.35
N ILE A 95 1.45 -5.33 15.81
CA ILE A 95 1.35 -3.90 15.48
C ILE A 95 2.59 -3.13 15.94
N LEU A 96 3.04 -3.34 17.18
CA LEU A 96 4.23 -2.67 17.71
C LEU A 96 5.49 -3.06 16.93
N THR A 97 5.63 -4.34 16.58
CA THR A 97 6.73 -4.83 15.75
C THR A 97 6.70 -4.18 14.37
N THR A 98 5.51 -4.05 13.75
CA THR A 98 5.34 -3.36 12.46
C THR A 98 5.81 -1.91 12.54
N ILE A 99 5.42 -1.16 13.57
CA ILE A 99 5.84 0.24 13.76
C ILE A 99 7.35 0.32 13.96
N PHE A 100 7.90 -0.50 14.86
CA PHE A 100 9.33 -0.52 15.15
C PHE A 100 10.17 -0.83 13.91
N VAL A 101 9.84 -1.91 13.19
CA VAL A 101 10.50 -2.28 11.94
C VAL A 101 10.35 -1.17 10.90
N THR A 102 9.20 -0.52 10.84
CA THR A 102 8.97 0.58 9.90
C THR A 102 9.87 1.77 10.18
N LEU A 103 9.94 2.23 11.43
CA LEU A 103 10.80 3.35 11.83
C LEU A 103 12.28 3.01 11.66
N PHE A 104 12.68 1.80 12.07
CA PHE A 104 14.05 1.33 11.92
C PHE A 104 14.48 1.28 10.45
N ARG A 105 13.65 0.71 9.57
CA ARG A 105 13.94 0.62 8.13
C ARG A 105 13.90 1.99 7.47
N ASN A 106 12.97 2.86 7.84
CA ASN A 106 12.93 4.25 7.37
C ASN A 106 14.22 4.99 7.77
N TRP A 107 14.76 4.74 8.96
CA TRP A 107 16.02 5.34 9.37
C TRP A 107 17.23 4.74 8.61
N TRP A 108 17.36 3.41 8.61
CA TRP A 108 18.52 2.69 8.06
C TRP A 108 18.61 2.77 6.53
N VAL A 109 17.48 2.55 5.83
CA VAL A 109 17.43 2.42 4.37
C VAL A 109 17.00 3.74 3.68
N SER A 110 16.81 4.83 4.42
CA SER A 110 16.35 6.12 3.86
C SER A 110 17.22 6.63 2.72
N GLU A 111 18.54 6.43 2.76
CA GLU A 111 19.42 6.92 1.71
C GLU A 111 19.19 6.18 0.39
N GLU A 112 19.09 4.85 0.44
CA GLU A 112 18.82 4.04 -0.74
C GLU A 112 17.41 4.32 -1.28
N LEU A 113 16.41 4.42 -0.40
CA LEU A 113 15.05 4.78 -0.77
C LEU A 113 15.00 6.17 -1.44
N GLY A 114 15.71 7.15 -0.89
CA GLY A 114 15.83 8.48 -1.49
C GLY A 114 16.45 8.45 -2.88
N ASN A 115 17.48 7.63 -3.10
CA ASN A 115 18.11 7.45 -4.41
C ASN A 115 17.15 6.81 -5.43
N ILE A 116 16.36 5.81 -5.03
CA ILE A 116 15.33 5.20 -5.88
C ILE A 116 14.25 6.22 -6.24
N LEU A 117 13.72 6.94 -5.26
CA LEU A 117 12.68 7.96 -5.47
C LEU A 117 13.20 9.10 -6.37
N ASN A 118 14.44 9.54 -6.18
CA ASN A 118 15.08 10.54 -7.04
C ASN A 118 15.26 10.05 -8.47
N THR A 119 15.70 8.80 -8.65
CA THR A 119 15.86 8.22 -9.99
C THR A 119 14.51 8.09 -10.68
N LEU A 120 13.48 7.64 -9.94
CA LEU A 120 12.12 7.54 -10.44
C LEU A 120 11.56 8.93 -10.81
N LEU A 121 11.81 9.95 -10.00
CA LEU A 121 11.40 11.32 -10.27
C LEU A 121 12.08 11.87 -11.53
N GLN A 122 13.38 11.65 -11.70
CA GLN A 122 14.12 12.08 -12.89
C GLN A 122 13.64 11.38 -14.17
N LEU A 123 13.40 10.06 -14.10
CA LEU A 123 12.84 9.30 -15.23
C LEU A 123 11.43 9.80 -15.59
N TYR A 124 10.65 10.17 -14.57
CA TYR A 124 9.31 10.70 -14.75
C TYR A 124 9.32 12.10 -15.36
N GLU A 125 10.12 13.03 -14.83
CA GLU A 125 10.26 14.40 -15.34
C GLU A 125 10.74 14.43 -16.80
N HIS A 126 11.73 13.59 -17.14
CA HIS A 126 12.24 13.49 -18.49
C HIS A 126 11.15 13.05 -19.49
N ARG A 127 10.34 12.05 -19.14
CA ARG A 127 9.24 11.60 -20.02
C ARG A 127 8.09 12.58 -20.11
N LEU A 128 7.81 13.27 -19.03
CA LEU A 128 6.72 14.22 -18.98
C LEU A 128 6.96 15.47 -19.85
N GLN A 129 8.22 15.82 -20.06
CA GLN A 129 8.59 16.86 -21.01
C GLN A 129 8.31 16.45 -22.47
N VAL A 130 8.35 15.16 -22.78
CA VAL A 130 8.11 14.66 -24.14
C VAL A 130 6.61 14.53 -24.45
N ASP A 131 5.80 13.98 -23.54
CA ASP A 131 4.38 13.68 -23.79
C ASP A 131 3.40 14.64 -23.09
N ARG A 132 3.56 15.95 -23.34
CA ARG A 132 2.73 17.00 -22.72
C ARG A 132 1.23 16.92 -23.03
N GLU A 133 0.84 16.25 -24.12
CA GLU A 133 -0.52 16.35 -24.67
C GLU A 133 -1.49 15.25 -24.23
N SER A 134 -1.04 14.19 -23.54
CA SER A 134 -1.94 13.05 -23.27
C SER A 134 -1.73 12.35 -21.93
N LEU A 135 -1.92 13.11 -20.86
CA LEU A 135 -1.58 12.74 -19.48
C LEU A 135 -2.62 11.90 -18.72
N ASP A 136 -3.76 11.56 -19.32
CA ASP A 136 -4.92 11.02 -18.60
C ASP A 136 -4.82 9.50 -18.40
N CYS A 137 -3.98 9.08 -17.44
CA CYS A 137 -3.91 7.68 -17.00
C CYS A 137 -5.05 7.39 -16.02
N SER A 138 -6.22 7.01 -16.55
CA SER A 138 -7.42 6.85 -15.74
C SER A 138 -7.31 5.78 -14.65
N SER A 139 -6.51 4.73 -14.86
CA SER A 139 -6.27 3.68 -13.87
C SER A 139 -5.43 4.17 -12.70
N PHE A 140 -4.38 4.97 -12.94
CA PHE A 140 -3.56 5.55 -11.88
C PHE A 140 -4.42 6.37 -10.91
N ASP A 141 -5.21 7.31 -11.45
CA ASP A 141 -6.07 8.16 -10.63
C ASP A 141 -7.11 7.34 -9.86
N LYS A 142 -7.70 6.28 -10.45
CA LYS A 142 -8.66 5.40 -9.76
C LYS A 142 -8.05 4.73 -8.53
N TYR A 143 -6.88 4.10 -8.68
CA TYR A 143 -6.27 3.35 -7.58
C TYR A 143 -5.76 4.26 -6.45
N VAL A 144 -5.25 5.46 -6.78
CA VAL A 144 -4.91 6.47 -5.76
C VAL A 144 -6.15 6.85 -4.95
N ILE A 145 -7.27 7.10 -5.63
CA ILE A 145 -8.54 7.46 -4.98
C ILE A 145 -9.07 6.30 -4.13
N TYR A 146 -9.13 5.09 -4.69
CA TYR A 146 -9.64 3.92 -3.96
C TYR A 146 -8.81 3.61 -2.72
N LYS A 147 -7.47 3.64 -2.81
CA LYS A 147 -6.62 3.42 -1.65
C LYS A 147 -6.82 4.50 -0.59
N SER A 148 -6.87 5.77 -0.99
CA SER A 148 -7.08 6.88 -0.05
C SER A 148 -8.45 6.81 0.62
N LEU A 149 -9.49 6.46 -0.13
CA LEU A 149 -10.84 6.26 0.41
C LEU A 149 -10.87 5.11 1.42
N SER A 150 -10.16 4.01 1.14
CA SER A 150 -10.03 2.87 2.05
C SER A 150 -9.45 3.30 3.40
N ILE A 151 -8.39 4.12 3.40
CA ILE A 151 -7.78 4.66 4.63
C ILE A 151 -8.77 5.48 5.45
N TRP A 152 -9.50 6.39 4.80
CA TRP A 152 -10.51 7.21 5.49
C TRP A 152 -11.65 6.37 6.05
N LEU A 153 -12.15 5.40 5.28
CA LEU A 153 -13.21 4.49 5.71
C LEU A 153 -12.77 3.66 6.91
N GLU A 154 -11.53 3.17 6.93
CA GLU A 154 -11.00 2.38 8.03
C GLU A 154 -10.86 3.21 9.31
N LEU A 155 -10.39 4.44 9.20
CA LEU A 155 -10.32 5.39 10.31
C LEU A 155 -11.71 5.74 10.86
N ILE A 156 -12.68 6.02 9.99
CA ILE A 156 -14.07 6.29 10.40
C ILE A 156 -14.67 5.06 11.08
N SER A 157 -14.47 3.87 10.52
CA SER A 157 -14.97 2.61 11.09
C SER A 157 -14.39 2.37 12.48
N LEU A 158 -13.08 2.58 12.66
CA LEU A 158 -12.42 2.46 13.95
C LEU A 158 -12.94 3.46 14.98
N LEU A 159 -13.16 4.71 14.56
CA LEU A 159 -13.72 5.76 15.41
C LEU A 159 -15.15 5.40 15.85
N CYS A 160 -16.00 4.98 14.92
CA CYS A 160 -17.36 4.54 15.18
C CYS A 160 -17.40 3.35 16.16
N LEU A 161 -16.51 2.37 15.99
CA LEU A 161 -16.41 1.22 16.88
C LEU A 161 -16.03 1.67 18.29
N LYS A 162 -14.98 2.48 18.44
CA LYS A 162 -14.49 2.90 19.77
C LYS A 162 -15.44 3.85 20.50
N LEU A 163 -16.10 4.78 19.79
CA LEU A 163 -17.09 5.67 20.38
C LEU A 163 -18.42 4.96 20.67
N GLY A 164 -18.80 3.97 19.87
CA GLY A 164 -20.03 3.19 20.08
C GLY A 164 -20.04 2.40 21.39
N PHE A 165 -18.85 2.08 21.94
CA PHE A 165 -18.70 1.34 23.18
C PHE A 165 -18.46 2.21 24.44
N ASN A 166 -18.15 3.51 24.32
CA ASN A 166 -17.71 4.33 25.45
C ASN A 166 -18.55 5.61 25.62
N THR A 167 -19.23 5.75 26.77
CA THR A 167 -19.95 6.96 27.19
C THR A 167 -19.75 7.17 28.70
N PRO A 168 -18.84 8.06 29.16
CA PRO A 168 -18.61 9.42 28.65
C PRO A 168 -17.19 9.71 28.16
N ILE A 169 -17.04 10.74 27.32
CA ILE A 169 -15.77 11.19 26.75
C ILE A 169 -14.94 11.89 27.83
N SER A 170 -14.03 11.16 28.47
CA SER A 170 -13.00 11.75 29.33
C SER A 170 -11.83 12.27 28.48
N TYR A 171 -11.07 13.23 29.01
CA TYR A 171 -9.85 13.71 28.33
C TYR A 171 -8.83 12.59 28.10
N LYS A 172 -8.77 11.61 29.02
CA LYS A 172 -7.93 10.41 28.91
C LYS A 172 -8.36 9.55 27.71
N LEU A 173 -9.66 9.31 27.56
CA LEU A 173 -10.21 8.58 26.43
C LEU A 173 -9.90 9.27 25.11
N PHE A 174 -10.04 10.60 25.05
CA PHE A 174 -9.70 11.38 23.86
C PHE A 174 -8.22 11.23 23.47
N LEU A 175 -7.30 11.31 24.44
CA LEU A 175 -5.86 11.14 24.20
C LEU A 175 -5.53 9.73 23.69
N VAL A 176 -6.09 8.68 24.30
CA VAL A 176 -5.90 7.29 23.85
C VAL A 176 -6.43 7.08 22.45
N LEU A 177 -7.65 7.56 22.19
CA LEU A 177 -8.28 7.44 20.89
C LEU A 177 -7.48 8.16 19.81
N ALA A 178 -7.03 9.39 20.07
CA ALA A 178 -6.18 10.14 19.16
C ALA A 178 -4.86 9.41 18.89
N ALA A 179 -4.22 8.86 19.93
CA ALA A 179 -2.98 8.10 19.78
C ALA A 179 -3.18 6.82 18.95
N PHE A 180 -4.24 6.07 19.21
CA PHE A 180 -4.57 4.85 18.48
C PHE A 180 -4.89 5.14 17.00
N MET A 181 -5.64 6.21 16.73
CA MET A 181 -5.94 6.66 15.38
C MET A 181 -4.67 7.10 14.62
N ALA A 182 -3.76 7.81 15.30
CA ALA A 182 -2.48 8.22 14.71
C ALA A 182 -1.58 7.03 14.39
N ILE A 183 -1.53 6.02 15.28
CA ILE A 183 -0.81 4.76 15.04
C ILE A 183 -1.42 4.01 13.85
N GLN A 184 -2.75 3.86 13.79
CA GLN A 184 -3.41 3.18 12.68
C GLN A 184 -3.18 3.91 11.36
N LEU A 185 -3.34 5.24 11.35
CA LEU A 185 -3.02 6.06 10.17
C LEU A 185 -1.56 5.87 9.73
N SER A 186 -0.63 5.70 10.68
CA SER A 186 0.79 5.49 10.34
C SER A 186 1.02 4.18 9.57
N ILE A 187 0.37 3.10 10.00
CA ILE A 187 0.43 1.79 9.35
C ILE A 187 -0.24 1.84 7.97
N LEU A 188 -1.37 2.53 7.86
CA LEU A 188 -2.08 2.69 6.58
C LEU A 188 -1.30 3.55 5.57
N LEU A 189 -0.62 4.61 6.04
CA LEU A 189 0.24 5.44 5.21
C LEU A 189 1.48 4.69 4.72
N LEU A 190 2.01 3.74 5.50
CA LEU A 190 3.07 2.83 5.04
C LEU A 190 2.65 2.06 3.79
N GLY A 191 1.47 1.42 3.84
CA GLY A 191 0.90 0.72 2.68
C GLY A 191 0.63 1.66 1.50
N MET A 192 0.18 2.89 1.78
CA MET A 192 0.00 3.93 0.75
C MET A 192 1.31 4.32 0.07
N HIS A 193 2.41 4.51 0.82
CA HIS A 193 3.70 4.85 0.24
C HIS A 193 4.22 3.78 -0.73
N PHE A 194 4.11 2.52 -0.35
CA PHE A 194 4.47 1.41 -1.22
C PHE A 194 3.60 1.38 -2.47
N ASN A 195 2.28 1.45 -2.32
CA ASN A 195 1.35 1.45 -3.46
C ASN A 195 1.57 2.64 -4.38
N LEU A 196 1.85 3.83 -3.85
CA LEU A 196 2.17 5.00 -4.67
C LEU A 196 3.44 4.78 -5.49
N ALA A 197 4.51 4.25 -4.88
CA ALA A 197 5.75 3.97 -5.60
C ALA A 197 5.52 2.93 -6.72
N VAL A 198 4.75 1.88 -6.46
CA VAL A 198 4.33 0.90 -7.47
C VAL A 198 3.47 1.53 -8.57
N LEU A 199 2.51 2.40 -8.21
CA LEU A 199 1.67 3.11 -9.18
C LEU A 199 2.46 4.08 -10.07
N PHE A 200 3.50 4.72 -9.54
CA PHE A 200 4.41 5.54 -10.36
C PHE A 200 5.23 4.69 -11.35
N ILE A 201 5.65 3.49 -10.94
CA ILE A 201 6.27 2.50 -11.84
C ILE A 201 5.27 2.09 -12.92
N TYR A 202 4.04 1.72 -12.55
CA TYR A 202 2.96 1.39 -13.48
C TYR A 202 2.73 2.51 -14.49
N ARG A 203 2.60 3.75 -14.04
CA ARG A 203 2.36 4.89 -14.93
C ARG A 203 3.51 5.07 -15.92
N SER A 204 4.75 4.84 -15.48
CA SER A 204 5.93 4.92 -16.33
C SER A 204 5.95 3.81 -17.39
N ILE A 205 5.59 2.57 -17.03
CA ILE A 205 5.44 1.45 -17.98
C ILE A 205 4.31 1.71 -18.97
N TRP A 206 3.18 2.21 -18.48
CA TRP A 206 2.04 2.55 -19.32
C TRP A 206 2.40 3.60 -20.38
N LEU A 207 3.18 4.62 -20.01
CA LEU A 207 3.71 5.60 -20.97
C LEU A 207 4.63 4.94 -22.01
N ILE A 208 5.52 4.04 -21.59
CA ILE A 208 6.38 3.28 -22.52
C ILE A 208 5.55 2.47 -23.51
N ASN A 209 4.55 1.72 -23.04
CA ASN A 209 3.69 0.91 -23.90
C ASN A 209 2.93 1.77 -24.90
N ARG A 210 2.40 2.90 -24.44
CA ARG A 210 1.70 3.83 -25.33
C ARG A 210 2.62 4.37 -26.42
N GLU A 211 3.82 4.77 -26.05
CA GLU A 211 4.81 5.27 -27.00
C GLU A 211 5.22 4.21 -28.01
N LEU A 212 5.41 2.95 -27.58
CA LEU A 212 5.66 1.82 -28.46
C LEU A 212 4.50 1.60 -29.45
N VAL A 213 3.24 1.68 -29.01
CA VAL A 213 2.08 1.57 -29.90
C VAL A 213 2.06 2.69 -30.93
N MET A 214 2.39 3.92 -30.53
CA MET A 214 2.45 5.07 -31.45
C MET A 214 3.57 4.88 -32.48
N LEU A 215 4.76 4.44 -32.06
CA LEU A 215 5.88 4.15 -32.95
C LEU A 215 5.58 2.98 -33.90
N ALA A 216 4.84 1.96 -33.47
CA ALA A 216 4.44 0.85 -34.32
C ALA A 216 3.57 1.30 -35.50
N LYS A 217 2.73 2.32 -35.28
CA LYS A 217 1.82 2.90 -36.29
C LYS A 217 2.47 3.92 -37.21
N GLN A 218 3.64 4.46 -36.86
CA GLN A 218 4.33 5.44 -37.68
C GLN A 218 5.07 4.77 -38.85
N LYS A 219 5.06 5.43 -40.01
CA LYS A 219 5.78 4.99 -41.22
C LYS A 219 7.30 5.16 -41.11
N GLN A 220 7.77 6.23 -40.45
CA GLN A 220 9.19 6.45 -40.16
C GLN A 220 9.48 6.06 -38.71
N ARG A 221 10.07 4.88 -38.54
CA ARG A 221 10.35 4.30 -37.23
C ARG A 221 11.73 4.75 -36.77
N GLN A 222 11.82 5.38 -35.60
CA GLN A 222 13.09 5.89 -35.09
C GLN A 222 13.75 4.84 -34.17
N PHE A 223 14.79 4.16 -34.67
CA PHE A 223 15.60 3.21 -33.89
C PHE A 223 16.05 3.78 -32.54
N ARG A 224 16.57 5.02 -32.54
CA ARG A 224 17.08 5.70 -31.35
C ARG A 224 16.03 5.78 -30.25
N ARG A 225 14.77 6.02 -30.62
CA ARG A 225 13.66 6.13 -29.68
C ARG A 225 13.34 4.79 -29.04
N ILE A 226 13.33 3.70 -29.81
CA ILE A 226 13.12 2.34 -29.28
C ILE A 226 14.27 1.93 -28.35
N HIS A 227 15.51 2.28 -28.70
CA HIS A 227 16.67 2.03 -27.86
C HIS A 227 16.58 2.78 -26.51
N ASP A 228 16.19 4.05 -26.54
CA ASP A 228 15.98 4.87 -25.33
C ASP A 228 14.82 4.32 -24.45
N LEU A 229 13.75 3.83 -25.09
CA LEU A 229 12.64 3.15 -24.41
C LEU A 229 13.11 1.89 -23.70
N HIS A 230 13.89 1.04 -24.37
CA HIS A 230 14.45 -0.17 -23.77
C HIS A 230 15.36 0.17 -22.58
N GLY A 231 16.27 1.14 -22.73
CA GLY A 231 17.14 1.59 -21.64
C GLY A 231 16.35 2.11 -20.44
N THR A 232 15.28 2.86 -20.68
CA THR A 232 14.39 3.34 -19.61
C THR A 232 13.66 2.19 -18.92
N TYR A 233 13.11 1.26 -19.69
CA TYR A 233 12.39 0.10 -19.16
C TYR A 233 13.29 -0.79 -18.30
N SER A 234 14.52 -1.05 -18.76
CA SER A 234 15.52 -1.82 -18.01
C SER A 234 15.87 -1.16 -16.67
N ARG A 235 16.08 0.16 -16.65
CA ARG A 235 16.30 0.94 -15.42
C ARG A 235 15.08 0.87 -14.49
N LEU A 236 13.88 0.99 -15.03
CA LEU A 236 12.65 0.95 -14.25
C LEU A 236 12.42 -0.42 -13.61
N LEU A 237 12.74 -1.50 -14.32
CA LEU A 237 12.67 -2.86 -13.81
C LEU A 237 13.69 -3.10 -12.69
N ALA A 238 14.92 -2.60 -12.85
CA ALA A 238 15.92 -2.66 -11.78
C ALA A 238 15.48 -1.88 -10.54
N LEU A 239 14.87 -0.70 -10.72
CA LEU A 239 14.31 0.11 -9.64
C LEU A 239 13.15 -0.60 -8.94
N SER A 240 12.25 -1.27 -9.68
CA SER A 240 11.11 -1.97 -9.07
C SER A 240 11.56 -3.16 -8.22
N THR A 241 12.55 -3.93 -8.66
CA THR A 241 13.13 -5.01 -7.87
C THR A 241 13.79 -4.48 -6.58
N ARG A 242 14.56 -3.40 -6.68
CA ARG A 242 15.19 -2.77 -5.50
C ARG A 242 14.16 -2.21 -4.53
N LEU A 243 13.15 -1.50 -5.04
CA LEU A 243 12.04 -0.98 -4.24
C LEU A 243 11.32 -2.10 -3.48
N SER A 244 10.99 -3.20 -4.17
CA SER A 244 10.33 -4.36 -3.55
C SER A 244 11.17 -5.01 -2.46
N SER A 245 12.50 -5.00 -2.62
CA SER A 245 13.43 -5.53 -1.61
C SER A 245 13.46 -4.65 -0.36
N ILE A 246 13.48 -3.31 -0.52
CA ILE A 246 13.50 -2.36 0.61
C ILE A 246 12.24 -2.51 1.46
N TYR A 247 11.06 -2.49 0.81
CA TYR A 247 9.75 -2.55 1.47
C TYR A 247 9.32 -3.96 1.88
N SER A 248 10.10 -5.00 1.56
CA SER A 248 9.70 -6.40 1.75
C SER A 248 9.20 -6.72 3.16
N TYR A 249 10.01 -6.49 4.20
CA TYR A 249 9.64 -6.77 5.59
C TYR A 249 8.46 -5.90 6.06
N GLN A 250 8.50 -4.61 5.74
CA GLN A 250 7.45 -3.66 6.11
C GLN A 250 6.09 -4.09 5.55
N MET A 251 6.05 -4.52 4.27
CA MET A 251 4.82 -4.94 3.62
C MET A 251 4.35 -6.32 4.05
N ILE A 252 5.23 -7.27 4.39
CA ILE A 252 4.81 -8.55 4.98
C ILE A 252 4.12 -8.32 6.32
N LEU A 253 4.72 -7.52 7.19
CA LEU A 253 4.14 -7.20 8.49
C LEU A 253 2.81 -6.44 8.33
N PHE A 254 2.74 -5.49 7.42
CA PHE A 254 1.50 -4.79 7.07
C PHE A 254 0.41 -5.75 6.58
N MET A 255 0.73 -6.65 5.65
CA MET A 255 -0.22 -7.65 5.14
C MET A 255 -0.66 -8.62 6.24
N LEU A 256 0.25 -8.99 7.15
CA LEU A 256 -0.06 -9.83 8.31
C LEU A 256 -0.99 -9.11 9.29
N CYS A 257 -0.81 -7.80 9.50
CA CYS A 257 -1.75 -6.98 10.27
C CYS A 257 -3.16 -7.01 9.64
N LEU A 258 -3.29 -6.76 8.33
CA LEU A 258 -4.58 -6.80 7.66
C LEU A 258 -5.25 -8.18 7.74
N LEU A 259 -4.49 -9.25 7.51
CA LEU A 259 -5.00 -10.63 7.61
C LEU A 259 -5.40 -10.99 9.03
N SER A 260 -4.64 -10.53 10.05
CA SER A 260 -5.00 -10.74 11.44
C SER A 260 -6.35 -10.10 11.75
N VAL A 261 -6.60 -8.86 11.32
CA VAL A 261 -7.89 -8.19 11.53
C VAL A 261 -9.03 -8.96 10.82
N ASN A 262 -8.78 -9.50 9.63
CA ASN A 262 -9.76 -10.31 8.90
C ASN A 262 -10.11 -11.62 9.63
N VAL A 263 -9.20 -12.20 10.40
CA VAL A 263 -9.45 -13.41 11.21
C VAL A 263 -10.10 -13.04 12.54
N LEU A 264 -9.63 -11.99 13.20
CA LEU A 264 -10.03 -11.63 14.55
C LEU A 264 -11.39 -10.96 14.62
N SER A 265 -11.71 -10.10 13.65
CA SER A 265 -13.00 -9.41 13.63
C SER A 265 -14.20 -10.38 13.58
N PRO A 266 -14.22 -11.41 12.70
CA PRO A 266 -15.29 -12.42 12.72
C PRO A 266 -15.24 -13.31 13.97
N PHE A 267 -14.05 -13.66 14.45
CA PHE A 267 -13.90 -14.47 15.68
C PHE A 267 -14.54 -13.76 16.89
N TYR A 268 -14.22 -12.48 17.12
CA TYR A 268 -14.82 -11.71 18.22
C TYR A 268 -16.33 -11.55 18.07
N MET A 269 -16.83 -11.38 16.85
CA MET A 269 -18.28 -11.37 16.59
C MET A 269 -18.94 -12.69 17.00
N ILE A 270 -18.34 -13.83 16.66
CA ILE A 270 -18.88 -15.16 17.01
C ILE A 270 -18.87 -15.36 18.54
N VAL A 271 -17.75 -15.08 19.20
CA VAL A 271 -17.63 -15.21 20.67
C VAL A 271 -18.62 -14.29 21.39
N TYR A 272 -18.78 -13.05 20.94
CA TYR A 272 -19.73 -12.10 21.53
C TYR A 272 -21.20 -12.56 21.39
N SER A 273 -21.54 -13.14 20.24
CA SER A 273 -22.93 -13.52 19.94
C SER A 273 -23.31 -14.86 20.58
N ILE A 274 -22.45 -15.87 20.41
CA ILE A 274 -22.75 -17.25 20.78
C ILE A 274 -22.28 -17.53 22.20
N SER A 275 -21.00 -17.31 22.48
CA SER A 275 -20.38 -17.68 23.76
C SER A 275 -20.86 -16.79 24.92
N LEU A 276 -21.06 -15.49 24.69
CA LEU A 276 -21.59 -14.56 25.70
C LEU A 276 -23.13 -14.44 25.71
N LYS A 277 -23.83 -15.03 24.74
CA LYS A 277 -25.30 -14.94 24.58
C LYS A 277 -25.83 -13.50 24.62
N LYS A 278 -25.02 -12.50 24.25
CA LYS A 278 -25.44 -11.10 24.20
C LYS A 278 -26.24 -10.89 22.91
N THR A 279 -27.29 -10.06 22.99
CA THR A 279 -28.08 -9.73 21.80
C THR A 279 -27.27 -8.85 20.87
N LEU A 280 -27.00 -9.36 19.66
CA LEU A 280 -26.45 -8.56 18.59
C LEU A 280 -27.46 -7.51 18.16
N THR A 281 -27.25 -6.25 18.56
CA THR A 281 -28.01 -5.14 18.00
C THR A 281 -27.70 -5.01 16.51
N PHE A 282 -28.71 -4.68 15.69
CA PHE A 282 -28.54 -4.46 14.25
C PHE A 282 -27.38 -3.50 13.92
N LEU A 283 -27.23 -2.42 14.71
CA LEU A 283 -26.16 -1.44 14.56
C LEU A 283 -24.77 -2.06 14.77
N LEU A 284 -24.63 -3.01 15.70
CA LEU A 284 -23.36 -3.68 15.99
C LEU A 284 -22.96 -4.60 14.83
N ILE A 285 -23.90 -5.38 14.30
CA ILE A 285 -23.69 -6.24 13.12
C ILE A 285 -23.24 -5.39 11.93
N LEU A 286 -23.94 -4.27 11.69
CA LEU A 286 -23.60 -3.35 10.61
C LEU A 286 -22.19 -2.77 10.79
N ASN A 287 -21.83 -2.36 12.01
CA ASN A 287 -20.51 -1.80 12.33
C ASN A 287 -19.36 -2.80 12.13
N PHE A 288 -19.52 -4.05 12.58
CA PHE A 288 -18.51 -5.08 12.37
C PHE A 288 -18.44 -5.52 10.90
N GLY A 289 -19.59 -5.69 10.25
CA GLY A 289 -19.67 -6.06 8.84
C GLY A 289 -19.00 -5.03 7.93
N GLN A 290 -19.26 -3.73 8.15
CA GLN A 290 -18.61 -2.68 7.39
C GLN A 290 -17.08 -2.67 7.62
N GLY A 291 -16.62 -2.82 8.87
CA GLY A 291 -15.20 -2.80 9.19
C GLY A 291 -14.45 -3.95 8.52
N LEU A 292 -15.04 -5.15 8.54
CA LEU A 292 -14.50 -6.32 7.84
C LEU A 292 -14.47 -6.10 6.32
N ALA A 293 -15.55 -5.57 5.73
CA ALA A 293 -15.62 -5.31 4.29
C ALA A 293 -14.57 -4.29 3.84
N ILE A 294 -14.36 -3.22 4.62
CA ILE A 294 -13.35 -2.20 4.36
C ILE A 294 -11.94 -2.82 4.44
N ASN A 295 -11.66 -3.62 5.47
CA ASN A 295 -10.33 -4.24 5.63
C ASN A 295 -10.01 -5.28 4.53
N ILE A 296 -11.00 -6.06 4.09
CA ILE A 296 -10.86 -6.96 2.93
C ILE A 296 -10.61 -6.16 1.66
N LEU A 297 -11.32 -5.05 1.47
CA LEU A 297 -11.13 -4.16 0.32
C LEU A 297 -9.73 -3.52 0.34
N ASP A 298 -9.24 -3.08 1.49
CA ASP A 298 -7.89 -2.54 1.61
C ASP A 298 -6.84 -3.58 1.22
N PHE A 299 -6.94 -4.78 1.82
CA PHE A 299 -6.10 -5.93 1.49
C PHE A 299 -6.10 -6.21 -0.02
N TRP A 300 -7.28 -6.27 -0.64
CA TRP A 300 -7.40 -6.55 -2.07
C TRP A 300 -6.79 -5.45 -2.94
N ILE A 301 -6.96 -4.16 -2.59
CA ILE A 301 -6.37 -3.05 -3.32
C ILE A 301 -4.84 -3.14 -3.34
N ASN A 302 -4.20 -3.51 -2.22
CA ASN A 302 -2.73 -3.67 -2.16
C ASN A 302 -2.23 -4.71 -3.18
N ILE A 303 -2.98 -5.81 -3.35
CA ILE A 303 -2.66 -6.87 -4.31
C ILE A 303 -2.96 -6.42 -5.74
N ALA A 304 -4.12 -5.78 -5.96
CA ALA A 304 -4.55 -5.33 -7.27
C ALA A 304 -3.60 -4.30 -7.89
N VAL A 305 -2.99 -3.42 -7.09
CA VAL A 305 -1.99 -2.44 -7.56
C VAL A 305 -0.72 -3.14 -8.07
N CYS A 306 -0.25 -4.17 -7.37
CA CYS A 306 0.90 -4.97 -7.81
C CYS A 306 0.59 -5.71 -9.11
N GLU A 307 -0.54 -6.41 -9.16
CA GLU A 307 -1.02 -7.15 -10.33
C GLU A 307 -1.22 -6.23 -11.56
N LEU A 308 -1.80 -5.04 -11.36
CA LEU A 308 -1.97 -4.04 -12.43
C LEU A 308 -0.63 -3.68 -13.08
N THR A 309 0.39 -3.53 -12.26
CA THR A 309 1.74 -3.16 -12.70
C THR A 309 2.43 -4.32 -13.41
N GLU A 310 2.28 -5.55 -12.91
CA GLU A 310 2.78 -6.76 -13.59
C GLU A 310 2.11 -6.94 -14.97
N ARG A 311 0.79 -6.79 -15.05
CA ARG A 311 0.06 -6.86 -16.34
C ARG A 311 0.50 -5.79 -17.32
N ALA A 312 0.76 -4.57 -16.85
CA ALA A 312 1.29 -3.51 -17.69
C ALA A 312 2.67 -3.89 -18.27
N ALA A 313 3.54 -4.53 -17.49
CA ALA A 313 4.83 -5.02 -17.98
C ALA A 313 4.66 -6.17 -19.00
N ASP A 314 3.74 -7.11 -18.75
CA ASP A 314 3.48 -8.21 -19.68
C ASP A 314 2.93 -7.71 -21.03
N THR A 315 2.08 -6.67 -21.02
CA THR A 315 1.59 -6.03 -22.25
C THR A 315 2.69 -5.33 -23.06
N THR A 316 3.84 -5.00 -22.47
CA THR A 316 4.99 -4.47 -23.23
C THR A 316 5.47 -5.49 -24.26
N SER A 317 5.56 -6.77 -23.88
CA SER A 317 5.99 -7.84 -24.79
C SER A 317 5.00 -8.06 -25.93
N THR A 318 3.69 -8.02 -25.65
CA THR A 318 2.67 -8.16 -26.70
C THR A 318 2.67 -6.96 -27.65
N THR A 319 2.92 -5.76 -27.15
CA THR A 319 3.07 -4.54 -27.96
C THR A 319 4.26 -4.64 -28.90
N LEU A 320 5.40 -5.19 -28.45
CA LEU A 320 6.59 -5.37 -29.30
C LEU A 320 6.35 -6.33 -30.48
N ARG A 321 5.46 -7.32 -30.33
CA ARG A 321 5.09 -8.23 -31.44
C ARG A 321 4.42 -7.52 -32.61
N LEU A 322 3.77 -6.37 -32.38
CA LEU A 322 3.15 -5.58 -33.45
C LEU A 322 4.17 -5.11 -34.49
N PHE A 323 5.42 -4.89 -34.08
CA PHE A 323 6.48 -4.50 -35.01
C PHE A 323 6.95 -5.63 -35.92
N ASN A 324 6.87 -6.88 -35.46
CA ASN A 324 7.29 -8.06 -36.22
C ASN A 324 6.34 -8.38 -37.39
N ASN A 325 5.07 -7.96 -37.27
CA ASN A 325 4.07 -8.13 -38.32
C ASN A 325 4.19 -7.11 -39.47
N THR A 326 5.11 -6.15 -39.38
CA THR A 326 5.35 -5.17 -40.44
C THR A 326 6.75 -5.39 -40.99
N ALA A 327 6.88 -5.66 -42.29
CA ALA A 327 8.18 -5.76 -42.94
C ALA A 327 9.00 -4.50 -42.63
N ASN A 328 10.12 -4.66 -41.92
CA ASN A 328 11.04 -3.59 -41.59
C ASN A 328 12.23 -3.65 -42.54
N ASP A 329 12.48 -2.58 -43.29
CA ASP A 329 13.64 -2.48 -44.18
C ASP A 329 14.95 -2.20 -43.41
N GLU A 330 14.87 -1.78 -42.13
CA GLU A 330 16.03 -1.43 -41.30
C GLU A 330 16.46 -2.55 -40.33
N VAL A 331 17.61 -3.18 -40.60
CA VAL A 331 18.21 -4.25 -39.78
C VAL A 331 18.46 -3.82 -38.33
N TRP A 332 18.88 -2.57 -38.10
CA TRP A 332 19.17 -2.06 -36.75
C TRP A 332 17.92 -1.90 -35.90
N LEU A 333 16.81 -1.49 -36.51
CA LEU A 333 15.52 -1.37 -35.87
C LEU A 333 15.03 -2.74 -35.39
N ASP A 334 15.09 -3.74 -36.27
CA ASP A 334 14.69 -5.10 -35.97
C ASP A 334 15.54 -5.70 -34.84
N ARG A 335 16.86 -5.50 -34.88
CA ARG A 335 17.77 -5.91 -33.79
C ARG A 335 17.42 -5.26 -32.45
N SER A 336 17.05 -3.97 -32.44
CA SER A 336 16.65 -3.27 -31.21
C SER A 336 15.36 -3.83 -30.62
N ILE A 337 14.37 -4.07 -31.48
CA ILE A 337 13.06 -4.64 -31.10
C ILE A 337 13.25 -6.05 -30.56
N ASN A 338 14.03 -6.88 -31.25
CA ASN A 338 14.33 -8.25 -30.81
C ASN A 338 15.07 -8.26 -29.47
N ASN A 339 16.07 -7.40 -29.28
CA ASN A 339 16.76 -7.26 -27.99
C ASN A 339 15.80 -6.84 -26.88
N PHE A 340 14.90 -5.89 -27.15
CA PHE A 340 13.93 -5.43 -26.17
C PHE A 340 12.89 -6.53 -25.85
N ALA A 341 12.39 -7.24 -26.86
CA ALA A 341 11.46 -8.34 -26.68
C ALA A 341 12.09 -9.49 -25.87
N LEU A 342 13.36 -9.82 -26.17
CA LEU A 342 14.13 -10.83 -25.44
C LEU A 342 14.36 -10.38 -23.99
N PHE A 343 14.68 -9.11 -23.75
CA PHE A 343 14.80 -8.55 -22.40
C PHE A 343 13.50 -8.70 -21.61
N CYS A 344 12.35 -8.34 -22.20
CA CYS A 344 11.04 -8.51 -21.57
C CYS A 344 10.69 -9.98 -21.30
N ALA A 345 11.08 -10.89 -22.21
CA ALA A 345 10.86 -12.33 -22.03
C ALA A 345 11.70 -12.91 -20.88
N HIS A 346 12.97 -12.47 -20.78
CA HIS A 346 13.92 -12.95 -19.79
C HIS A 346 13.70 -12.33 -18.41
N ARG A 347 13.45 -11.02 -18.34
CA ARG A 347 13.20 -10.30 -17.10
C ARG A 347 11.75 -9.80 -17.02
N ARG A 348 10.92 -10.55 -16.31
CA ARG A 348 9.54 -10.16 -16.00
C ARG A 348 9.48 -9.33 -14.73
N LEU A 349 8.68 -8.28 -14.75
CA LEU A 349 8.40 -7.50 -13.57
C LEU A 349 7.54 -8.33 -12.62
N ARG A 350 8.08 -8.58 -11.42
CA ARG A 350 7.40 -9.35 -10.38
C ARG A 350 7.59 -8.66 -9.04
N PHE A 351 6.49 -8.40 -8.34
CA PHE A 351 6.57 -7.94 -6.95
C PHE A 351 6.64 -9.16 -6.05
N THR A 352 7.83 -9.34 -5.48
CA THR A 352 8.10 -10.42 -4.53
C THR A 352 8.50 -9.79 -3.21
N HIS A 353 7.82 -10.20 -2.14
CA HIS A 353 8.23 -9.87 -0.79
C HIS A 353 9.18 -10.95 -0.26
N CYS A 354 10.35 -10.50 0.20
CA CYS A 354 11.47 -11.32 0.67
C CYS A 354 11.94 -12.38 -0.34
N GLY A 355 11.68 -12.18 -1.64
CA GLY A 355 12.00 -13.15 -2.70
C GLY A 355 11.16 -14.44 -2.69
N LEU A 356 10.25 -14.59 -1.72
CA LEU A 356 9.47 -15.82 -1.49
C LEU A 356 8.00 -15.65 -1.89
N LEU A 357 7.39 -14.53 -1.48
CA LEU A 357 5.96 -14.31 -1.65
C LEU A 357 5.70 -13.42 -2.86
N ARG A 358 5.28 -14.04 -3.97
CA ARG A 358 4.76 -13.29 -5.12
C ARG A 358 3.37 -12.76 -4.79
N ILE A 359 3.19 -11.45 -4.92
CA ILE A 359 1.88 -10.82 -4.73
C ILE A 359 1.15 -10.82 -6.06
N ASN A 360 0.19 -11.71 -6.19
CA ASN A 360 -0.75 -11.73 -7.30
C ASN A 360 -2.14 -12.08 -6.78
N ASN A 361 -3.16 -11.96 -7.65
CA ASN A 361 -4.54 -12.25 -7.27
C ASN A 361 -4.72 -13.70 -6.77
N ALA A 362 -3.96 -14.65 -7.33
CA ALA A 362 -4.00 -16.05 -6.90
C ALA A 362 -3.51 -16.23 -5.45
N MET A 363 -2.40 -15.57 -5.09
CA MET A 363 -1.89 -15.58 -3.73
C MET A 363 -2.83 -14.85 -2.77
N GLY A 364 -3.39 -13.72 -3.20
CA GLY A 364 -4.41 -13.00 -2.43
C GLY A 364 -5.63 -13.85 -2.10
N PHE A 365 -6.15 -14.58 -3.09
CA PHE A 365 -7.25 -15.52 -2.88
C PHE A 365 -6.87 -16.62 -1.89
N ARG A 366 -5.68 -17.22 -2.02
CA ARG A 366 -5.18 -18.23 -1.07
C ARG A 366 -5.12 -17.68 0.36
N MET A 367 -4.61 -16.46 0.55
CA MET A 367 -4.55 -15.82 1.87
C MET A 367 -5.95 -15.58 2.48
N ILE A 368 -6.94 -15.19 1.67
CA ILE A 368 -8.33 -15.05 2.13
C ILE A 368 -8.91 -16.41 2.55
N VAL A 369 -8.73 -17.45 1.73
CA VAL A 369 -9.19 -18.81 2.06
C VAL A 369 -8.52 -19.30 3.34
N THR A 370 -7.22 -19.10 3.50
CA THR A 370 -6.50 -19.43 4.73
C THR A 370 -7.02 -18.66 5.94
N SER A 371 -7.43 -17.40 5.78
CA SER A 371 -8.05 -16.63 6.86
C SER A 371 -9.37 -17.25 7.32
N VAL A 372 -10.20 -17.70 6.38
CA VAL A 372 -11.45 -18.42 6.70
C VAL A 372 -11.16 -19.73 7.45
N LEU A 373 -10.16 -20.49 7.01
CA LEU A 373 -9.75 -21.72 7.70
C LEU A 373 -9.28 -21.46 9.13
N TYR A 374 -8.51 -20.39 9.37
CA TYR A 374 -8.11 -20.01 10.72
C TYR A 374 -9.29 -19.59 11.59
N ILE A 375 -10.28 -18.89 11.05
CA ILE A 375 -11.52 -18.57 11.78
C ILE A 375 -12.21 -19.86 12.21
N LEU A 376 -12.39 -20.82 11.29
CA LEU A 376 -13.03 -22.10 11.62
C LEU A 376 -12.28 -22.86 12.72
N TYR A 377 -10.95 -22.89 12.65
CA TYR A 377 -10.12 -23.54 13.67
C TYR A 377 -10.26 -22.85 15.04
N LEU A 378 -10.21 -21.52 15.08
CA LEU A 378 -10.37 -20.76 16.33
C LEU A 378 -11.76 -20.96 16.95
N VAL A 379 -12.80 -20.98 16.12
CA VAL A 379 -14.18 -21.21 16.57
C VAL A 379 -14.36 -22.62 17.11
N GLN A 380 -13.83 -23.64 16.42
CA GLN A 380 -13.87 -25.03 16.91
C GLN A 380 -13.15 -25.18 18.25
N PHE A 381 -11.98 -24.54 18.40
CA PHE A 381 -11.23 -24.57 19.64
C PHE A 381 -11.96 -23.84 20.78
N ASP A 382 -12.67 -22.74 20.49
CA ASP A 382 -13.51 -22.06 21.48
C ASP A 382 -14.64 -22.97 21.97
N PHE A 383 -15.36 -23.62 21.04
CA PHE A 383 -16.44 -24.56 21.39
C PHE A 383 -15.98 -25.79 22.16
N MET A 384 -14.75 -26.26 21.93
CA MET A 384 -14.21 -27.41 22.68
C MET A 384 -13.79 -27.06 24.11
N ASN A 385 -13.60 -25.77 24.42
CA ASN A 385 -13.16 -25.30 25.74
C ASN A 385 -14.22 -24.50 26.51
N LEU A 386 -15.44 -24.38 25.95
CA LEU A 386 -16.66 -23.95 26.63
C LEU A 386 -17.31 -25.13 27.36
#